data_AF-A0A915Q5X6-F1
#
_entry.id   AF-A0A915Q5X6-F1
#
_cell.length_a   1.000
_cell.length_b   1.000
_cell.length_c   1.000
_cell.angle_alpha   90.00
_cell.angle_beta   90.00
_cell.angle_gamma   90.00
#
_symmetry.space_group_name_H-M   'P 1'
#
loop_
_entity.id
_entity.type
_entity.pdbx_description
1 polymer ?
#
loop_
_entity_poly.entity_id
_entity_poly.type
_entity_poly.pdbx_seq_one_letter_code
_entity_poly.pdbx_strand_id
1 'polypeptide(L)'
;MEEQDGEKNKLTERIAPGQTLIVKGKTLDDARRFDIGLHRDNPDFNGGDIPLYIGVCFEKGKLAFNTFSNNSWGKKEKQKLPFKKGHPFDIRIRAHDNKFVIYCDGVS
;
A
#
# COMPACT_ATOMS: atom_id res chain seq x y z
N MET A 1 -10.14 7.16 -17.75
CA MET A 1 -9.54 7.61 -16.47
C MET A 1 -8.06 7.42 -16.64
N GLU A 2 -7.32 8.50 -16.86
CA GLU A 2 -5.87 8.43 -17.01
C GLU A 2 -5.28 7.87 -15.71
N GLU A 3 -4.56 6.76 -15.81
CA GLU A 3 -3.63 6.34 -14.77
C GLU A 3 -2.58 7.45 -14.67
N GLN A 4 -2.60 8.19 -13.57
CA GLN A 4 -1.44 8.97 -13.18
C GLN A 4 -0.34 7.94 -12.91
N ASP A 5 0.69 7.91 -13.75
CA ASP A 5 1.72 6.89 -13.71
C ASP A 5 2.45 7.01 -12.36
N GLY A 6 2.05 6.15 -11.42
CA GLY A 6 2.55 6.19 -10.05
C GLY A 6 4.04 5.84 -10.01
N GLU A 7 4.71 6.27 -8.93
CA GLU A 7 6.10 5.92 -8.68
C GLU A 7 6.27 4.39 -8.58
N LYS A 8 7.05 3.79 -9.49
CA LYS A 8 7.29 2.35 -9.56
C LYS A 8 8.77 2.07 -9.31
N ASN A 9 9.06 1.35 -8.23
CA ASN A 9 10.41 0.95 -7.86
C ASN A 9 10.53 -0.58 -7.81
N LYS A 10 11.51 -1.13 -8.53
CA LYS A 10 11.84 -2.55 -8.48
C LYS A 10 12.79 -2.82 -7.33
N LEU A 11 12.42 -3.71 -6.41
CA LEU A 11 13.31 -4.16 -5.36
C LEU A 11 14.44 -5.01 -5.97
N THR A 12 15.66 -4.86 -5.46
CA THR A 12 16.82 -5.67 -5.87
C THR A 12 16.64 -7.14 -5.52
N GLU A 13 15.94 -7.41 -4.41
CA GLU A 13 15.61 -8.75 -3.93
C GLU A 13 14.15 -8.82 -3.51
N ARG A 14 13.62 -10.04 -3.37
CA ARG A 14 12.27 -10.23 -2.82
C ARG A 14 12.24 -9.82 -1.36
N ILE A 15 11.15 -9.17 -0.94
CA ILE A 15 10.93 -8.87 0.47
C ILE A 15 10.81 -10.18 1.28
N ALA A 16 11.59 -10.28 2.34
CA ALA A 16 11.69 -11.44 3.22
C ALA A 16 11.21 -11.13 4.65
N PRO A 17 10.80 -12.14 5.42
CA PRO A 17 10.43 -11.97 6.83
C PRO A 17 11.52 -11.22 7.61
N GLY A 18 11.09 -10.26 8.43
CA GLY A 18 11.98 -9.37 9.19
C GLY A 18 12.31 -8.05 8.50
N GLN A 19 12.15 -7.94 7.17
CA GLN A 19 12.35 -6.70 6.43
C GLN A 19 11.16 -5.75 6.56
N THR A 20 11.43 -4.45 6.44
CA THR A 20 10.41 -3.39 6.51
C THR A 20 10.57 -2.43 5.34
N LEU A 21 9.51 -2.26 4.55
CA LEU A 21 9.41 -1.16 3.59
C LEU A 21 8.88 0.08 4.32
N ILE A 22 9.54 1.21 4.14
CA ILE A 22 9.16 2.49 4.76
C ILE A 22 8.73 3.45 3.66
N VAL A 23 7.49 3.93 3.76
CA VAL A 23 6.92 4.93 2.85
C VAL A 23 6.58 6.17 3.66
N LYS A 24 7.34 7.24 3.44
CA LYS A 24 7.11 8.54 4.07
C LYS A 24 6.83 9.59 3.01
N GLY A 25 5.98 10.54 3.36
CA GLY A 25 5.68 11.65 2.48
C GLY A 25 4.79 12.66 3.14
N LYS A 26 4.37 13.65 2.37
CA LYS A 26 3.34 14.62 2.74
C LYS A 26 2.33 14.66 1.61
N THR A 27 1.05 14.59 1.96
CA THR A 27 -0.02 14.74 0.96
C THR A 27 -0.36 16.21 0.74
N LEU A 28 -0.94 16.53 -0.41
CA LEU A 28 -1.53 17.85 -0.66
C LEU A 28 -2.75 18.07 0.25
N ASP A 29 -3.10 19.34 0.50
CA ASP A 29 -4.23 19.71 1.37
C ASP A 29 -5.60 19.27 0.80
N ASP A 30 -5.68 19.11 -0.51
CA ASP A 30 -6.84 18.66 -1.27
C ASP A 30 -6.76 17.17 -1.68
N ALA A 31 -5.74 16.43 -1.21
CA ALA A 31 -5.57 15.02 -1.53
C ALA A 31 -6.81 14.20 -1.12
N ARG A 32 -7.35 13.42 -2.06
CA ARG A 32 -8.52 12.56 -1.84
C ARG A 32 -8.15 11.13 -1.48
N ARG A 33 -7.15 10.59 -2.19
CA ARG A 33 -6.65 9.23 -2.02
C ARG A 33 -5.22 9.08 -2.54
N PHE A 34 -4.55 8.05 -2.07
CA PHE A 34 -3.40 7.44 -2.73
C PHE A 34 -3.39 5.95 -2.40
N ASP A 35 -2.55 5.19 -3.08
CA ASP A 35 -2.40 3.76 -2.83
C ASP A 35 -0.95 3.31 -2.85
N ILE A 36 -0.71 2.19 -2.19
CA ILE A 36 0.57 1.48 -2.14
C ILE A 36 0.29 0.04 -2.54
N GLY A 37 0.90 -0.42 -3.63
CA GLY A 37 0.83 -1.80 -4.09
C GLY A 37 2.19 -2.49 -3.95
N LEU A 38 2.23 -3.66 -3.31
CA LEU A 38 3.34 -4.59 -3.46
C LEU A 38 3.00 -5.54 -4.60
N HIS A 39 3.72 -5.42 -5.71
CA HIS A 39 3.51 -6.22 -6.91
C HIS A 39 4.50 -7.37 -6.98
N ARG A 40 4.04 -8.50 -7.52
CA ARG A 40 4.95 -9.57 -7.96
C ARG A 40 5.60 -9.16 -9.28
N ASP A 41 6.92 -9.29 -9.35
CA ASP A 41 7.68 -9.10 -10.59
C ASP A 41 7.20 -10.13 -11.62
N ASN A 42 6.50 -9.67 -12.66
CA ASN A 42 6.03 -10.52 -13.75
C ASN A 42 6.65 -10.02 -15.06
N PRO A 43 7.38 -10.86 -15.83
CA PRO A 43 7.91 -10.49 -17.15
C PRO A 43 6.82 -10.09 -18.16
N ASP A 44 5.57 -10.48 -17.96
CA ASP A 44 4.53 -10.32 -18.99
C ASP A 44 3.58 -9.11 -18.80
N PHE A 45 3.80 -8.23 -17.81
CA PHE A 45 3.06 -6.96 -17.55
C PHE A 45 1.51 -6.99 -17.63
N ASN A 46 0.87 -8.14 -17.75
CA ASN A 46 -0.58 -8.33 -17.82
C ASN A 46 -1.20 -8.48 -16.42
N GLY A 47 -1.06 -7.46 -15.57
CA GLY A 47 -1.79 -7.41 -14.30
C GLY A 47 -1.41 -8.53 -13.32
N GLY A 48 -0.11 -8.62 -12.98
CA GLY A 48 0.40 -9.59 -12.02
C GLY A 48 -0.22 -9.47 -10.62
N ASP A 49 -0.05 -10.52 -9.82
CA ASP A 49 -0.55 -10.56 -8.45
C ASP A 49 -0.08 -9.33 -7.64
N ILE A 50 -0.99 -8.81 -6.81
CA ILE A 50 -0.72 -7.78 -5.81
C ILE A 50 -0.93 -8.42 -4.44
N PRO A 51 0.09 -9.06 -3.85
CA PRO A 51 0.00 -9.65 -2.52
C PRO A 51 -0.57 -8.70 -1.46
N LEU A 52 -0.22 -7.42 -1.54
CA LEU A 52 -0.71 -6.38 -0.63
C LEU A 52 -1.02 -5.10 -1.39
N TYR A 53 -2.29 -4.71 -1.34
CA TYR A 53 -2.77 -3.38 -1.74
C TYR A 53 -3.21 -2.61 -0.50
N ILE A 54 -2.74 -1.37 -0.36
CA ILE A 54 -3.14 -0.43 0.69
C ILE A 54 -3.75 0.79 0.02
N GLY A 55 -5.07 0.96 0.14
CA GLY A 55 -5.78 2.15 -0.32
C GLY A 55 -6.01 3.13 0.82
N VAL A 56 -5.44 4.32 0.71
CA VAL A 56 -5.64 5.44 1.65
C VAL A 56 -6.74 6.35 1.10
N CYS A 57 -7.86 6.47 1.82
CA CYS A 57 -8.97 7.33 1.41
C CYS A 57 -9.29 8.38 2.48
N PHE A 58 -8.89 9.62 2.23
CA PHE A 58 -9.08 10.73 3.16
C PHE A 58 -10.55 11.16 3.26
N GLU A 59 -11.28 11.15 2.15
CA GLU A 59 -12.71 11.50 2.12
C GLU A 59 -13.54 10.60 3.04
N LYS A 60 -13.17 9.31 3.14
CA LYS A 60 -13.84 8.33 4.00
C LYS A 60 -13.16 8.18 5.36
N GLY A 61 -11.97 8.73 5.55
CA GLY A 61 -11.14 8.51 6.74
C GLY A 61 -10.80 7.04 6.98
N LYS A 62 -10.56 6.27 5.89
CA LYS A 62 -10.33 4.82 5.95
C LYS A 62 -9.05 4.40 5.23
N LEU A 63 -8.38 3.42 5.83
CA LEU A 63 -7.43 2.54 5.17
C LEU A 63 -8.18 1.31 4.68
N ALA A 64 -7.88 0.86 3.46
CA ALA A 64 -8.40 -0.38 2.90
C ALA A 64 -7.24 -1.30 2.53
N PHE A 65 -7.33 -2.57 2.90
CA PHE A 65 -6.36 -3.60 2.55
C PHE A 65 -7.02 -4.62 1.65
N ASN A 66 -6.30 -5.09 0.65
CA ASN A 66 -6.76 -6.19 -0.17
C ASN A 66 -5.59 -6.93 -0.83
N THR A 67 -5.90 -8.08 -1.40
CA THR A 67 -5.00 -8.86 -2.25
C THR A 67 -5.66 -9.00 -3.61
N PHE A 68 -4.88 -8.82 -4.68
CA PHE A 68 -5.29 -9.16 -6.04
C PHE A 68 -4.54 -10.42 -6.46
N SER A 69 -5.28 -11.49 -6.74
CA SER A 69 -4.72 -12.77 -7.13
C SER A 69 -5.68 -13.51 -8.05
N ASN A 70 -5.17 -14.31 -8.98
CA ASN A 70 -5.99 -15.04 -9.95
C ASN A 70 -6.97 -14.11 -10.70
N ASN A 71 -6.47 -12.94 -11.11
CA ASN A 71 -7.23 -11.90 -11.82
C ASN A 71 -8.49 -11.41 -11.07
N SER A 72 -8.50 -11.47 -9.73
CA SER A 72 -9.64 -11.06 -8.91
C SER A 72 -9.20 -10.41 -7.61
N TRP A 73 -10.03 -9.48 -7.12
CA TRP A 73 -9.86 -8.89 -5.80
C TRP A 73 -10.42 -9.80 -4.71
N GLY A 74 -9.63 -10.00 -3.66
CA GLY A 74 -10.07 -10.70 -2.46
C GLY A 74 -11.04 -9.89 -1.61
N LYS A 75 -11.25 -10.39 -0.38
CA LYS A 75 -12.07 -9.72 0.63
C LYS A 75 -11.36 -8.48 1.15
N LYS A 76 -11.99 -7.32 0.96
CA LYS A 76 -11.48 -6.02 1.44
C LYS A 76 -11.59 -5.90 2.96
N GLU A 77 -10.46 -5.61 3.60
CA GLU A 77 -10.40 -5.22 5.01
C GLU A 77 -10.31 -3.70 5.13
N LYS A 78 -10.82 -3.12 6.22
CA LYS A 78 -10.83 -1.68 6.43
C LYS A 78 -10.44 -1.32 7.86
N GLN A 79 -9.64 -0.28 8.00
CA GLN A 79 -9.26 0.31 9.29
C GLN A 79 -9.49 1.81 9.28
N LYS A 80 -9.49 2.43 10.47
CA LYS A 80 -9.52 3.90 10.60
C LYS A 80 -8.20 4.47 10.10
N LEU A 81 -8.25 5.56 9.35
CA LEU A 81 -7.05 6.28 8.95
C LEU A 81 -6.49 7.09 10.13
N PRO A 82 -5.24 6.85 10.59
CA PRO A 82 -4.72 7.51 11.78
C PRO A 82 -4.07 8.87 11.49
N PHE A 83 -3.78 9.19 10.23
CA PHE A 83 -3.18 10.46 9.81
C PHE A 83 -4.13 11.30 8.94
N LYS A 84 -3.80 12.59 8.78
CA LYS A 84 -4.64 13.57 8.06
C LYS A 84 -4.03 13.94 6.71
N LYS A 85 -4.89 14.33 5.77
CA LYS A 85 -4.44 14.97 4.53
C LYS A 85 -3.70 16.28 4.82
N GLY A 86 -2.81 16.71 3.94
CA GLY A 86 -1.98 17.90 4.13
C GLY A 86 -0.84 17.76 5.15
N HIS A 87 -0.77 16.63 5.87
CA HIS A 87 0.24 16.40 6.90
C HIS A 87 1.26 15.33 6.44
N PRO A 88 2.48 15.34 7.02
CA PRO A 88 3.40 14.23 6.88
C PRO A 88 2.79 12.91 7.37
N PHE A 89 3.17 11.79 6.74
CA PHE A 89 2.82 10.43 7.16
C PHE A 89 4.06 9.53 7.16
N ASP A 90 4.07 8.52 8.04
CA ASP A 90 5.06 7.44 8.09
C ASP A 90 4.32 6.08 8.08
N ILE A 91 4.32 5.41 6.92
CA ILE A 91 3.75 4.07 6.75
C ILE A 91 4.89 3.06 6.68
N ARG A 92 4.86 2.04 7.54
CA ARG A 92 5.85 0.95 7.57
C ARG A 92 5.18 -0.38 7.36
N ILE A 93 5.63 -1.11 6.35
CA ILE A 93 5.11 -2.43 5.98
C ILE A 93 6.17 -3.46 6.35
N ARG A 94 5.94 -4.18 7.46
CA ARG A 94 6.85 -5.22 7.94
C ARG A 94 6.39 -6.59 7.46
N ALA A 95 7.29 -7.30 6.79
CA ALA A 95 7.05 -8.68 6.38
C ALA A 95 7.31 -9.65 7.55
N HIS A 96 6.40 -10.59 7.74
CA HIS A 96 6.54 -11.78 8.58
C HIS A 96 6.29 -13.03 7.72
N ASP A 97 6.56 -14.22 8.28
CA ASP A 97 6.45 -15.49 7.54
C ASP A 97 5.07 -15.73 6.92
N ASN A 98 4.01 -15.20 7.51
CA ASN A 98 2.62 -15.46 7.12
C ASN A 98 1.73 -14.22 7.02
N LYS A 99 2.28 -13.00 7.20
CA LYS A 99 1.50 -11.77 7.18
C LYS A 99 2.36 -10.53 6.95
N PHE A 100 1.69 -9.44 6.59
CA PHE A 100 2.25 -8.10 6.70
C PHE A 100 1.68 -7.41 7.93
N VAL A 101 2.52 -6.67 8.66
CA VAL A 101 2.09 -5.76 9.72
C VAL A 101 2.36 -4.35 9.26
N ILE A 102 1.32 -3.51 9.29
CA ILE A 102 1.37 -2.13 8.82
C ILE A 102 1.35 -1.21 10.04
N TYR A 103 2.33 -0.33 10.16
CA TYR A 103 2.36 0.73 11.16
C TYR A 103 2.16 2.06 10.46
N CYS A 104 1.33 2.93 11.03
CA CYS A 104 1.08 4.28 10.56
C CYS A 104 1.35 5.27 11.70
N ASP A 105 2.30 6.18 11.51
CA ASP A 105 2.72 7.19 12.51
C ASP A 105 3.03 6.58 13.89
N GLY A 106 3.62 5.38 13.90
CA GLY A 106 3.98 4.65 15.12
C GLY A 106 2.84 3.85 15.77
N VAL A 107 1.63 3.88 15.21
CA VAL A 107 0.49 3.05 15.64
C VAL A 107 0.37 1.83 14.72
N SER A 108 0.25 0.63 15.31
CA SER A 108 -0.03 -0.64 14.60
C SER A 108 -1.52 -0.90 14.49
#